data_AF-A0A6M1SKX1-F1
#
_entry.id   AF-A0A6M1SKX1-F1
#
_cell.length_a   1.000
_cell.length_b   1.000
_cell.length_c   1.000
_cell.angle_alpha   90.00
_cell.angle_beta   90.00
_cell.angle_gamma   90.00
#
_symmetry.space_group_name_H-M   'P 1'
#
loop_
_entity.id
_entity.type
_entity.pdbx_description
1 polymer ?
#
loop_
_entity_poly.entity_id
_entity_poly.type
_entity_poly.pdbx_seq_one_letter_code
_entity_poly.pdbx_strand_id
1 'polypeptide(L)'
;LCDEHGILLIADEVQSGFARTGKLFALEHSGIEADILTTAKSLANGMPLSAVVGTAKVMDASGPNSLGGTYSGNPLSCAAALAVIEAIEEENILARSEQMGNMLAERFAVWE
;
A
#
# COMPACT_ATOMS: atom_id res chain seq x y z
N LEU A 1 -14.26 -16.04 -9.34
CA LEU A 1 -13.74 -15.52 -10.63
C LEU A 1 -12.23 -15.69 -10.76
N CYS A 2 -11.40 -14.90 -10.07
CA CYS A 2 -9.93 -15.02 -10.19
C CYS A 2 -9.43 -16.41 -9.81
N ASP A 3 -9.79 -16.88 -8.61
CA ASP A 3 -9.46 -18.24 -8.14
C ASP A 3 -10.02 -19.33 -9.06
N GLU A 4 -11.28 -19.17 -9.48
CA GLU A 4 -11.99 -20.13 -10.34
C GLU A 4 -11.33 -20.30 -11.72
N HIS A 5 -10.73 -19.24 -12.25
CA HIS A 5 -10.13 -19.23 -13.59
C HIS A 5 -8.60 -19.23 -13.57
N GLY A 6 -7.97 -19.27 -12.38
CA GLY A 6 -6.51 -19.18 -12.25
C GLY A 6 -5.93 -17.84 -12.73
N ILE A 7 -6.70 -16.75 -12.60
CA ILE A 7 -6.28 -15.39 -12.92
C ILE A 7 -5.73 -14.75 -11.65
N LEU A 8 -4.61 -14.04 -11.74
CA LEU A 8 -4.06 -13.30 -10.61
C LEU A 8 -4.88 -12.04 -10.33
N LEU A 9 -5.29 -11.86 -9.08
CA LEU A 9 -5.88 -10.62 -8.59
C LEU A 9 -4.76 -9.64 -8.19
N ILE A 10 -4.76 -8.45 -8.78
CA ILE A 10 -3.79 -7.38 -8.47
C ILE A 10 -4.53 -6.21 -7.84
N ALA A 11 -4.16 -5.84 -6.60
CA ALA A 11 -4.62 -4.65 -5.93
C ALA A 11 -3.64 -3.49 -6.16
N ASP A 12 -4.06 -2.45 -6.88
CA ASP A 12 -3.28 -1.21 -6.97
C ASP A 12 -3.57 -0.31 -5.78
N GLU A 13 -2.63 -0.28 -4.84
CA GLU A 13 -2.71 0.47 -3.59
C GLU A 13 -1.70 1.63 -3.59
N VAL A 14 -1.23 2.05 -4.77
CA VAL A 14 -0.27 3.15 -4.92
C VAL A 14 -0.84 4.46 -4.37
N GLN A 15 -2.16 4.65 -4.36
CA GLN A 15 -2.79 5.83 -3.73
C GLN A 15 -3.49 5.51 -2.41
N SER A 16 -4.18 4.37 -2.34
CA SER A 16 -5.06 4.01 -1.23
C SER A 16 -4.37 3.25 -0.09
N GLY A 17 -3.13 2.81 -0.30
CA GLY A 17 -2.33 2.15 0.72
C GLY A 17 -1.59 3.11 1.64
N PHE A 18 -0.85 2.53 2.58
CA PHE A 18 -0.06 3.22 3.61
C PHE A 18 -0.88 4.25 4.39
N ALA A 19 -1.81 3.75 5.20
CA ALA A 19 -2.64 4.51 6.14
C ALA A 19 -3.66 5.47 5.52
N ARG A 20 -3.73 5.60 4.19
CA ARG A 20 -4.59 6.57 3.50
C ARG A 20 -6.07 6.44 3.87
N THR A 21 -6.54 5.24 4.15
CA THR A 21 -7.97 4.93 4.33
C THR A 21 -8.31 4.48 5.75
N GLY A 22 -7.41 4.70 6.73
CA GLY A 22 -7.58 4.24 8.11
C GLY A 22 -7.18 2.78 8.34
N LYS A 23 -6.71 2.08 7.30
CA LYS A 23 -6.04 0.77 7.34
C LYS A 23 -4.67 0.88 6.69
N LEU A 24 -3.80 -0.10 6.93
CA LEU A 24 -2.48 -0.08 6.29
C LEU A 24 -2.65 -0.19 4.78
N PHE A 25 -3.54 -1.06 4.31
CA PHE A 25 -3.99 -1.13 2.92
C PHE A 25 -5.52 -1.08 2.84
N ALA A 26 -6.06 -0.41 1.81
CA ALA A 26 -7.51 -0.27 1.67
C ALA A 26 -8.22 -1.62 1.40
N LEU A 27 -7.52 -2.59 0.82
CA LEU A 27 -7.99 -3.94 0.57
C LEU A 27 -8.49 -4.62 1.85
N GLU A 28 -7.92 -4.28 3.01
CA GLU A 28 -8.37 -4.79 4.31
C GLU A 28 -9.84 -4.48 4.60
N HIS A 29 -10.38 -3.37 4.07
CA HIS A 29 -11.80 -3.04 4.20
C HIS A 29 -12.72 -4.02 3.46
N SER A 30 -12.20 -4.71 2.45
CA SER A 30 -12.97 -5.68 1.64
C SER A 30 -12.87 -7.11 2.15
N GLY A 31 -11.91 -7.43 3.02
CA GLY A 31 -11.64 -8.81 3.46
C GLY A 31 -11.13 -9.73 2.36
N ILE A 32 -10.64 -9.16 1.25
CA ILE A 32 -10.08 -9.90 0.10
C ILE A 32 -8.56 -10.01 0.26
N GLU A 33 -7.99 -11.15 -0.12
CA GLU A 33 -6.54 -11.33 -0.27
C GLU A 33 -6.19 -11.28 -1.76
N ALA A 34 -5.35 -10.33 -2.17
CA ALA A 34 -4.87 -10.24 -3.55
C ALA A 34 -3.57 -11.04 -3.73
N ASP A 35 -3.37 -11.59 -4.93
CA ASP A 35 -2.13 -12.29 -5.27
C ASP A 35 -0.93 -11.35 -5.34
N ILE A 36 -1.17 -10.12 -5.81
CA ILE A 36 -0.21 -9.03 -5.91
C ILE A 36 -0.82 -7.74 -5.40
N LEU A 37 -0.02 -6.94 -4.70
CA LEU A 37 -0.30 -5.58 -4.29
C LEU A 37 0.80 -4.65 -4.79
N THR A 38 0.43 -3.51 -5.37
CA THR A 38 1.39 -2.45 -5.72
C THR A 38 1.25 -1.25 -4.78
N THR A 39 2.36 -0.64 -4.41
CA THR A 39 2.36 0.52 -3.49
C THR A 39 3.52 1.47 -3.78
N ALA A 40 3.33 2.76 -3.47
CA ALA A 40 4.32 3.83 -3.59
C ALA A 40 3.85 5.02 -2.75
N LYS A 41 4.00 6.26 -3.25
CA LYS A 41 3.51 7.50 -2.63
C LYS A 41 3.81 7.60 -1.13
N SER A 42 2.82 7.28 -0.30
CA SER A 42 2.91 7.34 1.15
C SER A 42 3.96 6.38 1.72
N LEU A 43 4.31 5.29 1.02
CA LEU A 43 5.35 4.31 1.42
C LEU A 43 6.64 4.96 1.94
N ALA A 44 7.14 5.98 1.24
CA ALA A 44 8.39 6.67 1.62
C ALA A 44 8.20 8.20 1.71
N ASN A 45 6.93 8.64 1.84
CA ASN A 45 6.48 10.00 2.09
C ASN A 45 7.32 11.14 1.45
N GLY A 46 7.56 11.04 0.14
CA GLY A 46 8.30 12.04 -0.64
C GLY A 46 9.60 11.54 -1.25
N MET A 47 10.19 10.47 -0.69
CA MET A 47 11.33 9.79 -1.32
C MET A 47 10.86 8.82 -2.43
N PRO A 48 11.61 8.67 -3.53
CA PRO A 48 11.21 7.83 -4.65
C PRO A 48 11.37 6.34 -4.30
N LEU A 49 10.29 5.73 -3.82
CA LEU A 49 10.18 4.29 -3.62
C LEU A 49 8.80 3.79 -4.03
N SER A 50 8.78 2.61 -4.64
CA SER A 50 7.59 1.80 -4.86
C SER A 50 7.91 0.34 -4.52
N ALA A 51 6.87 -0.46 -4.33
CA ALA A 51 6.99 -1.89 -4.12
C ALA A 51 5.89 -2.65 -4.88
N VAL A 52 6.25 -3.85 -5.31
CA VAL A 52 5.33 -4.89 -5.75
C VAL A 52 5.47 -6.03 -4.74
N VAL A 53 4.38 -6.34 -4.05
CA VAL A 53 4.33 -7.36 -3.00
C VAL A 53 3.41 -8.47 -3.51
N GLY A 54 3.82 -9.71 -3.40
CA GLY A 54 3.00 -10.85 -3.77
C GLY A 54 3.44 -12.10 -3.02
N THR A 55 2.69 -13.19 -3.17
CA THR A 55 3.10 -14.48 -2.60
C THR A 55 4.44 -14.94 -3.18
N ALA A 56 5.22 -15.71 -2.41
CA ALA A 56 6.50 -16.26 -2.88
C ALA A 56 6.35 -16.99 -4.23
N LYS A 57 5.29 -17.80 -4.38
CA LYS A 57 4.99 -18.50 -5.64
C LYS A 57 4.88 -17.55 -6.83
N VAL A 58 4.21 -16.41 -6.67
CA VAL A 58 4.01 -15.43 -7.74
C VAL A 58 5.29 -14.63 -8.01
N MET A 59 5.97 -14.18 -6.97
CA MET A 59 7.18 -13.37 -7.10
C MET A 59 8.36 -14.18 -7.64
N ASP A 60 8.52 -15.45 -7.25
CA ASP A 60 9.61 -16.32 -7.69
C ASP A 60 9.41 -16.83 -9.13
N ALA A 61 8.19 -16.77 -9.66
CA ALA A 61 7.85 -17.24 -11.01
C ALA A 61 8.54 -16.44 -12.13
N SER A 62 8.98 -15.20 -11.85
CA SER A 62 9.65 -14.36 -12.84
C SER A 62 11.05 -14.88 -13.19
N GLY A 63 11.66 -15.69 -12.31
CA GLY A 63 13.01 -16.23 -12.49
C GLY A 63 14.12 -15.20 -12.24
N PRO A 64 15.39 -15.65 -12.18
CA PRO A 64 16.51 -14.80 -11.82
C PRO A 64 16.72 -13.67 -12.84
N ASN A 65 17.07 -12.48 -12.35
CA ASN A 65 17.38 -11.28 -13.15
C ASN A 65 16.21 -10.71 -14.00
N SER A 66 14.99 -11.21 -13.82
CA SER A 66 13.80 -10.70 -14.54
C SER A 66 13.24 -9.40 -13.96
N LEU A 67 13.40 -9.21 -12.65
CA LEU A 67 13.01 -8.01 -11.91
C LEU A 67 14.27 -7.26 -11.51
N GLY A 68 14.42 -6.03 -11.98
CA GLY A 68 15.61 -5.23 -11.70
C GLY A 68 15.39 -3.75 -11.99
N GLY A 69 16.38 -2.94 -11.62
CA GLY A 69 16.40 -1.51 -11.87
C GLY A 69 17.56 -0.86 -11.14
N THR A 70 18.20 0.13 -11.77
CA THR A 70 19.41 0.77 -11.25
C THR A 70 19.21 1.42 -9.88
N TYR A 71 18.02 1.97 -9.63
CA TYR A 71 17.68 2.68 -8.40
C TYR A 71 16.66 1.92 -7.53
N SER A 72 16.28 0.72 -7.93
CA SER A 72 15.31 -0.11 -7.21
C SER A 72 15.88 -0.49 -5.85
N GLY A 73 15.09 -0.30 -4.78
CA GLY A 73 15.53 -0.62 -3.43
C GLY A 73 16.70 0.23 -2.92
N ASN A 74 16.88 1.45 -3.44
CA ASN A 74 17.96 2.32 -2.98
C ASN A 74 17.88 2.54 -1.45
N PRO A 75 19.01 2.46 -0.73
CA PRO A 75 19.02 2.41 0.73
C PRO A 75 18.46 3.68 1.39
N LEU A 76 18.61 4.84 0.74
CA LEU A 76 18.08 6.09 1.25
C LEU A 76 16.55 6.09 1.29
N SER A 77 15.91 5.66 0.20
CA SER A 77 14.45 5.61 0.14
C SER A 77 13.89 4.48 1.01
N CYS A 78 14.61 3.37 1.14
CA CYS A 78 14.26 2.30 2.08
C CYS A 78 14.31 2.79 3.55
N ALA A 79 15.33 3.56 3.93
CA ALA A 79 15.41 4.16 5.26
C ALA A 79 14.24 5.11 5.54
N ALA A 80 13.85 5.93 4.56
CA ALA A 80 12.66 6.77 4.66
C ALA A 80 11.38 5.94 4.83
N ALA A 81 11.24 4.82 4.12
CA ALA A 81 10.08 3.94 4.27
C ALA A 81 9.99 3.28 5.65
N LEU A 82 11.12 2.86 6.22
CA LEU A 82 11.17 2.33 7.59
C LEU A 82 10.71 3.38 8.61
N ALA A 83 11.21 4.61 8.50
CA ALA A 83 10.78 5.70 9.37
C ALA A 83 9.28 6.04 9.21
N VAL A 84 8.73 5.90 7.99
CA VAL A 84 7.27 6.06 7.75
C VAL A 84 6.48 4.94 8.44
N ILE A 85 6.94 3.70 8.37
CA ILE A 85 6.28 2.56 9.03
C ILE A 85 6.29 2.76 10.56
N GLU A 86 7.43 3.14 11.12
CA GLU A 86 7.56 3.48 12.55
C GLU A 86 6.58 4.60 12.94
N ALA A 87 6.53 5.69 12.16
CA ALA A 87 5.61 6.79 12.43
C ALA A 87 4.13 6.37 12.34
N ILE A 88 3.76 5.47 11.41
CA ILE A 88 2.39 4.96 11.31
C ILE A 88 1.97 4.27 12.62
N GLU A 89 2.88 3.49 13.22
CA GLU A 89 2.65 2.77 14.47
C GLU A 89 2.68 3.70 15.69
N GLU A 90 3.76 4.49 15.84
CA GLU A 90 4.00 5.32 17.03
C GLU A 90 3.03 6.50 17.15
N GLU A 91 2.64 7.11 16.03
CA GLU A 91 1.75 8.27 16.01
C GLU A 91 0.27 7.89 15.81
N ASN A 92 -0.05 6.58 15.77
CA ASN A 92 -1.40 6.07 15.56
C ASN A 92 -2.10 6.67 14.32
N ILE A 93 -1.36 6.70 13.20
CA ILE A 93 -1.80 7.39 11.96
C ILE A 93 -3.06 6.76 11.37
N LEU A 94 -3.24 5.44 11.53
CA LEU A 94 -4.43 4.73 11.07
C LEU A 94 -5.71 5.31 11.68
N ALA A 95 -5.77 5.41 13.02
CA ALA A 95 -6.92 5.96 13.72
C ALA A 95 -7.14 7.45 13.36
N ARG A 96 -6.05 8.21 13.23
CA ARG A 96 -6.12 9.62 12.83
C ARG A 96 -6.71 9.78 11.43
N SER A 97 -6.33 8.92 10.50
CA SER A 97 -6.80 8.93 9.12
C SER A 97 -8.31 8.68 9.05
N GLU A 98 -8.81 7.69 9.81
CA GLU A 98 -10.25 7.42 9.94
C GLU A 98 -11.01 8.61 10.56
N GLN A 99 -10.48 9.18 11.66
CA GLN A 99 -11.07 10.36 12.31
C GLN A 99 -11.18 11.56 11.35
N MET A 100 -10.14 11.82 10.57
CA MET A 100 -10.16 12.91 9.58
C MET A 100 -11.14 12.64 8.45
N GLY A 101 -11.24 11.39 7.98
CA GLY A 101 -12.22 10.97 7.00
C GLY A 101 -13.65 11.24 7.46
N ASN A 102 -13.98 10.84 8.69
CA ASN A 102 -15.30 11.06 9.30
C ASN A 102 -15.62 12.54 9.45
N MET A 103 -14.66 13.33 9.94
CA MET A 103 -14.83 14.79 10.08
C MET A 103 -15.15 15.46 8.74
N LEU A 104 -14.46 15.07 7.66
CA LEU A 104 -14.70 15.61 6.33
C LEU A 104 -16.06 15.17 5.78
N ALA A 105 -16.43 13.90 5.98
CA ALA A 105 -17.72 13.37 5.54
C ALA A 105 -18.90 14.09 6.23
N GLU A 106 -18.84 14.28 7.55
CA GLU A 106 -19.83 15.06 8.31
C GLU A 106 -19.94 16.50 7.78
N ARG A 107 -18.79 17.12 7.47
CA ARG A 107 -18.78 18.49 6.95
C ARG A 107 -19.46 18.60 5.59
N PHE A 108 -19.20 17.65 4.70
CA PHE A 108 -19.76 17.63 3.35
C PHE A 108 -21.25 17.31 3.35
N ALA A 109 -21.73 16.46 4.27
CA ALA A 109 -23.16 16.16 4.41
C ALA A 109 -24.03 17.39 4.76
N VAL A 110 -23.44 18.43 5.36
CA VAL A 110 -24.13 19.70 5.68
C VAL A 110 -24.05 20.71 4.52
N TRP A 111 -23.24 20.45 3.50
CA TRP A 111 -23.13 21.30 2.31
C TRP A 111 -24.07 20.92 1.18
N GLU A 112 -24.62 19.70 1.19
CA GLU A 112 -25.75 19.29 0.35
C GLU A 112 -27.08 19.85 0.88
#